data_AF-A0A915CTF0-F1
#
_entry.id   AF-A0A915CTF0-F1
#
_cell.length_a   1.000
_cell.length_b   1.000
_cell.length_c   1.000
_cell.angle_alpha   90.00
_cell.angle_beta   90.00
_cell.angle_gamma   90.00
#
_symmetry.space_group_name_H-M   'P 1'
#
loop_
_entity.id
_entity.type
_entity.pdbx_description
1 polymer ?
#
loop_
_entity_poly.entity_id
_entity_poly.type
_entity_poly.pdbx_seq_one_letter_code
_entity_poly.pdbx_strand_id
1 'polypeptide(L)'
;MSSFGIVVDNLSNTVSENELKEEFSMYGPVKKINMQRKGSDCMATIEFDSDKARQSAIHCMNTRSSKVVLCTSTPLSSAVNCS
;
A
#
# COMPACT_ATOMS: atom_id res chain seq x y z
N MET A 1 -16.46 -6.28 -8.04
CA MET A 1 -15.05 -6.27 -8.48
C MET A 1 -14.22 -5.98 -7.26
N SER A 2 -13.39 -6.93 -6.82
CA SER A 2 -12.54 -6.74 -5.64
C SER A 2 -11.34 -5.88 -6.03
N SER A 3 -11.25 -4.67 -5.50
CA SER A 3 -10.10 -3.78 -5.74
C SER A 3 -8.95 -4.16 -4.81
N PHE A 4 -7.85 -4.69 -5.35
CA PHE A 4 -6.64 -5.07 -4.59
C PHE A 4 -5.66 -3.88 -4.44
N GLY A 5 -6.22 -2.70 -4.13
CA GLY A 5 -5.47 -1.45 -4.00
C GLY A 5 -5.12 -1.13 -2.55
N ILE A 6 -3.97 -0.49 -2.36
CA ILE A 6 -3.57 0.18 -1.12
C ILE A 6 -3.32 1.66 -1.40
N VAL A 7 -3.52 2.49 -0.40
CA VAL A 7 -3.11 3.90 -0.42
C VAL A 7 -1.99 4.07 0.59
N VAL A 8 -0.86 4.57 0.12
CA VAL A 8 0.30 4.92 0.92
C VAL A 8 0.27 6.42 1.10
N ASP A 9 0.10 6.85 2.34
CA ASP A 9 0.13 8.26 2.73
C ASP A 9 1.42 8.56 3.50
N ASN A 10 1.72 9.85 3.70
CA ASN A 10 2.92 10.33 4.36
C ASN A 10 4.21 9.97 3.58
N LEU A 11 4.15 10.04 2.25
CA LEU A 11 5.36 9.88 1.42
C LEU A 11 6.17 11.17 1.38
N SER A 12 7.49 11.02 1.40
CA SER A 12 8.40 12.14 1.13
C SER A 12 8.19 12.63 -0.31
N ASN A 13 8.34 13.93 -0.53
CA ASN A 13 8.28 14.58 -1.84
C ASN A 13 9.40 14.15 -2.80
N THR A 14 10.43 13.47 -2.27
CA THR A 14 11.50 12.85 -3.04
C THR A 14 11.13 11.46 -3.59
N VAL A 15 10.11 10.80 -3.03
CA VAL A 15 9.73 9.44 -3.42
C VAL A 15 9.18 9.44 -4.83
N SER A 16 9.69 8.54 -5.66
CA SER A 16 9.24 8.35 -7.04
C SER A 16 8.43 7.07 -7.24
N GLU A 17 7.66 7.00 -8.33
CA GLU A 17 6.86 5.83 -8.68
C GLU A 17 7.73 4.57 -8.79
N ASN A 18 8.94 4.72 -9.34
CA ASN A 18 9.87 3.60 -9.52
C ASN A 18 10.38 3.06 -8.19
N GLU A 19 10.65 3.93 -7.21
CA GLU A 19 11.04 3.52 -5.85
C GLU A 19 9.90 2.77 -5.16
N LEU A 20 8.67 3.27 -5.26
CA LEU A 20 7.50 2.55 -4.76
C LEU A 20 7.36 1.20 -5.47
N LYS A 21 7.54 1.16 -6.79
CA LYS A 21 7.47 -0.10 -7.53
C LYS A 21 8.49 -1.10 -7.04
N GLU A 22 9.74 -0.71 -6.88
CA GLU A 22 10.81 -1.59 -6.38
C GLU A 22 10.53 -2.04 -4.95
N GLU A 23 10.15 -1.10 -4.07
CA GLU A 23 9.85 -1.40 -2.67
C GLU A 23 8.61 -2.28 -2.50
N PHE A 24 7.59 -2.13 -3.34
CA PHE A 24 6.38 -2.94 -3.26
C PHE A 24 6.45 -4.23 -4.08
N SER A 25 7.38 -4.33 -5.05
CA SER A 25 7.62 -5.56 -5.83
C SER A 25 8.15 -6.70 -4.96
N MET A 26 8.75 -6.41 -3.79
CA MET A 26 9.17 -7.44 -2.84
C MET A 26 8.00 -8.22 -2.23
N TYR A 27 6.82 -7.61 -2.14
CA TYR A 27 5.61 -8.26 -1.61
C TYR A 27 4.82 -8.99 -2.70
N GLY A 28 4.90 -8.52 -3.94
CA GLY A 28 4.31 -9.18 -5.10
C GLY A 28 4.20 -8.28 -6.34
N PRO A 29 3.69 -8.83 -7.45
CA PRO A 29 3.59 -8.11 -8.71
C PRO A 29 2.61 -6.93 -8.60
N VAL A 30 3.15 -5.74 -8.85
CA VAL A 30 2.38 -4.48 -8.90
C VAL A 30 1.75 -4.32 -10.28
N LYS A 31 0.42 -4.20 -10.32
CA LYS A 31 -0.35 -3.95 -11.55
C LYS A 31 -0.34 -2.49 -11.96
N LYS A 32 -0.56 -1.61 -10.99
CA LYS A 32 -0.71 -0.18 -11.25
C LYS A 32 -0.22 0.64 -10.08
N ILE A 33 0.44 1.74 -10.36
CA ILE A 33 0.80 2.75 -9.37
C ILE A 33 0.20 4.07 -9.85
N ASN A 34 -0.39 4.81 -8.91
CA ASN A 34 -0.97 6.11 -9.18
C ASN A 34 -0.52 7.07 -8.08
N MET A 35 0.49 7.87 -8.36
CA MET A 35 0.94 8.92 -7.45
C MET A 35 0.02 10.14 -7.52
N GLN A 36 -0.42 10.60 -6.36
CA GLN A 36 -1.20 11.81 -6.19
C GLN A 36 -0.43 12.78 -5.30
N ARG A 37 0.02 13.89 -5.87
CA ARG A 37 0.65 14.98 -5.10
C ARG A 37 -0.38 16.06 -4.83
N LYS A 38 -0.63 16.34 -3.55
CA LYS A 38 -1.58 17.35 -3.10
C LYS A 38 -0.84 18.40 -2.28
N GLY A 39 -0.31 19.42 -2.97
CA GLY A 39 0.49 20.47 -2.33
C GLY A 39 1.80 19.91 -1.75
N SER A 40 1.95 19.99 -0.44
CA SER A 40 3.11 19.44 0.29
C SER A 40 3.00 17.94 0.58
N ASP A 41 1.79 17.38 0.50
CA ASP A 41 1.54 15.97 0.79
C ASP A 41 1.66 15.12 -0.47
N CYS A 42 2.36 13.99 -0.34
CA CYS A 42 2.45 12.98 -1.39
C CYS A 42 1.73 11.71 -0.94
N MET A 43 0.74 11.31 -1.73
CA MET A 43 0.01 10.05 -1.58
C MET A 43 0.26 9.18 -2.81
N ALA A 44 0.25 7.87 -2.64
CA ALA A 44 0.31 6.95 -3.78
C ALA A 44 -0.70 5.83 -3.61
N THR A 45 -1.38 5.47 -4.69
CA THR A 45 -2.24 4.28 -4.72
C THR A 45 -1.51 3.19 -5.48
N ILE A 46 -1.39 2.01 -4.89
CA ILE A 46 -0.68 0.86 -5.45
C ILE A 46 -1.66 -0.29 -5.55
N GLU A 47 -1.82 -0.82 -6.75
CA GLU A 47 -2.70 -1.93 -7.04
C GLU A 47 -1.87 -3.18 -7.31
N PHE A 48 -2.17 -4.25 -6.57
CA PHE A 48 -1.50 -5.54 -6.72
C PHE A 48 -2.31 -6.49 -7.58
N ASP A 49 -1.63 -7.50 -8.12
CA ASP A 49 -2.28 -8.61 -8.81
C ASP A 49 -3.00 -9.58 -7.86
N SER A 50 -2.61 -9.59 -6.58
CA SER A 50 -3.10 -10.55 -5.58
C SER A 50 -3.39 -9.89 -4.24
N ASP A 51 -4.46 -10.36 -3.60
CA ASP A 51 -4.83 -9.97 -2.24
C ASP A 51 -3.73 -10.30 -1.20
N LYS A 52 -3.01 -11.41 -1.41
CA LYS A 52 -1.91 -11.82 -0.52
C LYS A 52 -0.78 -10.80 -0.52
N ALA A 53 -0.37 -10.32 -1.69
CA ALA A 53 0.66 -9.29 -1.83
C ALA A 53 0.22 -7.98 -1.16
N ARG A 54 -1.05 -7.60 -1.38
CA ARG A 54 -1.68 -6.44 -0.74
C ARG A 54 -1.63 -6.54 0.80
N GLN A 55 -2.07 -7.66 1.36
CA GLN A 55 -2.10 -7.85 2.82
C GLN A 55 -0.68 -7.84 3.43
N SER A 56 0.27 -8.53 2.80
CA SER A 56 1.67 -8.51 3.25
C SER A 56 2.25 -7.11 3.25
N ALA A 57 2.00 -6.32 2.19
CA ALA A 57 2.44 -4.94 2.11
C ALA A 57 1.84 -4.07 3.23
N ILE A 58 0.53 -4.18 3.50
CA ILE A 58 -0.14 -3.44 4.59
C ILE A 58 0.47 -3.81 5.94
N HIS A 59 0.60 -5.11 6.21
CA HIS A 59 1.11 -5.61 7.49
C HIS A 59 2.55 -5.19 7.72
N CYS A 60 3.43 -5.40 6.74
CA CYS A 60 4.84 -5.04 6.87
C CYS A 60 5.04 -3.52 6.97
N MET A 61 4.30 -2.71 6.21
CA MET A 61 4.47 -1.26 6.22
C MET A 61 3.95 -0.62 7.51
N ASN A 62 2.77 -1.02 8.01
CA ASN A 62 2.22 -0.49 9.26
C ASN A 62 3.06 -0.87 10.48
N THR A 63 3.81 -1.99 10.41
CA THR A 63 4.64 -2.46 11.54
C THR A 63 6.06 -1.88 11.51
N ARG A 64 6.56 -1.46 10.33
CA ARG A 64 7.99 -1.16 10.13
C ARG A 64 8.30 0.32 9.91
N SER A 65 7.35 1.14 9.47
CA SER A 65 7.62 2.51 9.04
C SER A 65 6.58 3.49 9.56
N SER A 66 6.97 4.76 9.77
CA SER A 66 6.06 5.88 10.05
C SER A 66 5.10 6.22 8.88
N LYS A 67 5.14 5.44 7.79
CA LYS A 67 4.30 5.60 6.60
C LYS A 67 3.01 4.81 6.79
N VAL A 68 1.87 5.47 6.68
CA VAL A 68 0.56 4.82 6.88
C VAL A 68 0.09 4.21 5.57
N VAL A 69 -0.15 2.90 5.57
CA VAL A 69 -0.74 2.19 4.43
C VAL A 69 -2.20 1.86 4.74
N LEU A 70 -3.10 2.52 4.03
CA LEU A 70 -4.55 2.37 4.11
C LEU A 70 -5.03 1.34 3.08
N CYS A 71 -5.90 0.43 3.51
CA CYS A 71 -6.55 -0.53 2.61
C CYS A 71 -7.80 0.12 2.00
N THR A 72 -7.93 0.13 0.67
CA THR A 72 -9.06 0.83 0.02
C THR A 72 -10.36 0.01 -0.04
N SER A 73 -10.35 -1.25 0.42
CA SER A 73 -11.47 -2.18 0.17
C SER A 73 -11.79 -3.17 1.30
N THR A 74 -11.31 -2.99 2.53
CA THR A 74 -11.73 -3.84 3.65
C THR A 74 -12.55 -3.07 4.67
N PRO A 75 -13.86 -3.35 4.83
CA PRO A 75 -14.50 -3.13 6.12
C PRO A 75 -13.74 -3.92 7.18
N LEU A 76 -13.49 -3.29 8.33
CA LEU A 76 -12.94 -3.91 9.54
C LEU A 76 -13.69 -5.22 9.86
N SER A 77 -13.16 -6.37 9.47
CA SER A 77 -13.45 -7.64 10.14
C SER A 77 -12.51 -8.73 9.64
N SER A 78 -11.47 -8.99 10.42
CA SER A 78 -11.07 -10.36 10.75
C SER A 78 -10.24 -10.22 12.01
N ALA A 79 -10.93 -10.42 13.13
CA ALA A 79 -10.33 -10.65 14.43
C ALA A 79 -9.09 -11.52 14.28
N VAL A 80 -8.01 -11.08 14.93
CA VAL A 80 -6.96 -11.99 15.41
C VAL A 80 -7.62 -12.97 16.37
N ASN A 81 -8.20 -14.05 15.84
CA ASN A 81 -8.41 -15.26 16.60
C ASN A 81 -7.14 -16.09 16.42
N CYS A 82 -6.10 -15.70 17.16
CA CYS A 82 -4.98 -16.60 17.42
C CYS A 82 -5.43 -17.50 18.57
N SER A 83 -5.51 -18.79 18.24
CA SER A 83 -5.96 -19.93 19.03
C SER A 83 -5.36 -20.05 20.43
#